data_AF-A0A7W6BDV7-F1
#
_entry.id   AF-A0A7W6BDV7-F1
#
_cell.length_a   1.000
_cell.length_b   1.000
_cell.length_c   1.000
_cell.angle_alpha   90.00
_cell.angle_beta   90.00
_cell.angle_gamma   90.00
#
_symmetry.space_group_name_H-M   'P 1'
#
loop_
_entity.id
_entity.type
_entity.pdbx_description
1 polymer ?
#
loop_
_entity_poly.entity_id
_entity_poly.type
_entity_poly.pdbx_seq_one_letter_code
_entity_poly.pdbx_strand_id
1 'polypeptide(L)'
;MADATPARSDAASRDEELHPAEKQETPIAAFASLIGEVEETFCLADRLYHMRKQSAFRAVHDITYTAFCDSAWPMFDMIPEDDRDLVILAGFTSMYAEQLEDIAQQDAHAQRLAKSIYAALITITGVLARRSPGCTEAIGLLWGDLGRSIQRDVMATEIRRADMEALRHG
;
A
#
# COMPACT_ATOMS: atom_id res chain seq x y z
N MET A 1 -13.55 21.83 -61.86
CA MET A 1 -12.48 21.42 -60.93
C MET A 1 -12.80 22.08 -59.60
N ALA A 2 -13.38 21.31 -58.68
CA ALA A 2 -13.71 21.77 -57.34
C ALA A 2 -12.57 21.36 -56.42
N ASP A 3 -11.95 22.35 -55.78
CA ASP A 3 -10.94 22.17 -54.76
C ASP A 3 -11.66 21.75 -53.47
N ALA A 4 -11.41 20.52 -53.02
CA ALA A 4 -11.97 19.97 -51.80
C ALA A 4 -10.83 19.36 -51.00
N THR A 5 -10.05 20.23 -50.36
CA THR A 5 -9.15 19.89 -49.27
C THR A 5 -9.96 19.18 -48.18
N PRO A 6 -9.72 17.89 -47.85
CA PRO A 6 -10.29 17.33 -46.64
C PRO A 6 -9.60 18.00 -45.45
N ALA A 7 -10.39 18.65 -44.61
CA ALA A 7 -9.99 19.24 -43.35
C ALA A 7 -9.15 18.24 -42.54
N ARG A 8 -7.84 18.48 -42.48
CA ARG A 8 -6.92 17.84 -41.54
C ARG A 8 -6.73 18.76 -40.34
N SER A 9 -6.61 18.11 -39.18
CA SER A 9 -6.06 18.60 -37.91
C SER A 9 -6.85 19.67 -37.15
N ASP A 10 -7.87 19.23 -36.41
CA ASP A 10 -8.22 19.93 -35.16
C ASP A 10 -8.98 19.02 -34.17
N ALA A 11 -9.66 17.97 -34.66
CA ALA A 11 -10.37 17.04 -33.79
C ALA A 11 -9.44 16.09 -33.01
N ALA A 12 -8.34 15.64 -33.62
CA ALA A 12 -7.41 14.72 -32.96
C ALA A 12 -6.66 15.36 -31.77
N SER A 13 -6.35 16.66 -31.87
CA SER A 13 -5.67 17.40 -30.80
C SER A 13 -6.57 17.66 -29.59
N ARG A 14 -7.90 17.70 -29.78
CA ARG A 14 -8.86 17.94 -28.69
C ARG A 14 -9.25 16.67 -27.94
N ASP A 15 -9.27 15.51 -28.60
CA ASP A 15 -9.50 14.23 -27.91
C ASP A 15 -8.35 13.89 -26.94
N GLU A 16 -7.12 14.22 -27.30
CA GLU A 16 -5.94 14.06 -26.42
C GLU A 16 -5.94 15.04 -25.23
N GLU A 17 -6.60 16.19 -25.34
CA GLU A 17 -6.75 17.17 -24.26
C GLU A 17 -7.94 16.85 -23.31
N LEU A 18 -8.93 16.07 -23.78
CA LEU A 18 -10.16 15.76 -23.04
C LEU A 18 -10.10 14.45 -22.26
N HIS A 19 -9.16 13.57 -22.58
CA HIS A 19 -8.80 12.44 -21.76
C HIS A 19 -7.51 12.79 -21.02
N PRO A 20 -7.54 13.35 -19.79
CA PRO A 20 -6.34 13.36 -18.97
C PRO A 20 -5.88 11.91 -18.94
N ALA A 21 -4.73 11.62 -19.55
CA ALA A 21 -4.20 10.27 -19.72
C ALA A 21 -4.53 9.48 -18.45
N GLU A 22 -5.44 8.51 -18.56
CA GLU A 22 -5.78 7.62 -17.46
C GLU A 22 -4.44 7.16 -16.94
N LYS A 23 -4.04 7.61 -15.73
CA LYS A 23 -2.71 7.33 -15.20
C LYS A 23 -2.59 5.82 -15.25
N GLN A 24 -1.75 5.34 -16.15
CA GLN A 24 -1.62 3.94 -16.44
C GLN A 24 -1.35 3.25 -15.10
N GLU A 25 -2.15 2.24 -14.79
CA GLU A 25 -2.02 1.56 -13.50
C GLU A 25 -0.63 0.93 -13.45
N THR A 26 0.18 1.36 -12.49
CA THR A 26 1.55 0.88 -12.32
C THR A 26 1.49 -0.57 -11.83
N PRO A 27 2.51 -1.41 -12.12
CA PRO A 27 2.53 -2.78 -11.63
C PRO A 27 2.37 -2.88 -10.11
N ILE A 28 2.97 -1.96 -9.35
CA ILE A 28 2.86 -1.91 -7.88
C ILE A 28 1.43 -1.55 -7.44
N ALA A 29 0.78 -0.57 -8.07
CA ALA A 29 -0.60 -0.22 -7.74
C ALA A 29 -1.58 -1.34 -8.08
N ALA A 30 -1.43 -1.97 -9.25
CA ALA A 30 -2.24 -3.11 -9.66
C ALA A 30 -2.07 -4.29 -8.68
N PHE A 31 -0.83 -4.57 -8.28
CA PHE A 31 -0.53 -5.64 -7.33
C PHE A 31 -1.08 -5.35 -5.93
N ALA A 32 -0.99 -4.10 -5.46
CA ALA A 32 -1.60 -3.68 -4.20
C ALA A 32 -3.14 -3.86 -4.20
N SER A 33 -3.82 -3.54 -5.30
CA SER A 33 -5.25 -3.80 -5.48
C SER A 33 -5.56 -5.30 -5.36
N LEU A 34 -4.80 -6.15 -6.05
CA LEU A 34 -4.99 -7.61 -6.01
C LEU A 34 -4.79 -8.18 -4.60
N ILE A 35 -3.80 -7.66 -3.86
CA ILE A 35 -3.58 -8.06 -2.46
C ILE A 35 -4.78 -7.65 -1.59
N GLY A 36 -5.31 -6.45 -1.79
CA GLY A 36 -6.54 -5.99 -1.14
C GLY A 36 -7.72 -6.94 -1.40
N GLU A 37 -7.94 -7.35 -2.66
CA GLU A 37 -8.99 -8.30 -3.02
C GLU A 37 -8.79 -9.69 -2.39
N VAL A 38 -7.55 -10.18 -2.35
CA VAL A 38 -7.20 -11.45 -1.71
C VAL A 38 -7.44 -11.39 -0.20
N GLU A 39 -7.07 -10.29 0.46
CA GLU A 39 -7.33 -10.09 1.89
C GLU A 39 -8.83 -10.03 2.19
N GLU A 40 -9.61 -9.29 1.40
CA GLU A 40 -11.07 -9.23 1.55
C GLU A 40 -11.70 -10.62 1.42
N THR A 41 -11.22 -11.39 0.43
CA THR A 41 -11.68 -12.77 0.20
C THR A 41 -11.31 -13.67 1.37
N PHE A 42 -10.08 -13.57 1.89
CA PHE A 42 -9.64 -14.30 3.07
C PHE A 42 -10.49 -13.94 4.30
N CYS A 43 -10.72 -12.65 4.56
CA CYS A 43 -11.52 -12.19 5.70
C CYS A 43 -12.97 -12.72 5.63
N LEU A 44 -13.54 -12.78 4.43
CA LEU A 44 -14.85 -13.40 4.22
C LEU A 44 -14.81 -14.92 4.47
N ALA A 45 -13.80 -15.61 3.93
CA ALA A 45 -13.61 -17.05 4.11
C ALA A 45 -13.41 -17.43 5.58
N ASP A 46 -12.59 -16.68 6.31
CA ASP A 46 -12.35 -16.83 7.74
C ASP A 46 -13.63 -16.70 8.56
N ARG A 47 -14.41 -15.65 8.30
CA ARG A 47 -15.72 -15.45 8.95
C ARG A 47 -16.66 -16.63 8.68
N LEU A 48 -16.74 -17.08 7.43
CA LEU A 48 -17.61 -18.20 7.05
C LEU A 48 -17.15 -19.52 7.67
N TYR A 49 -15.84 -19.79 7.71
CA TYR A 49 -15.27 -20.97 8.35
C TYR A 49 -15.61 -21.02 9.85
N HIS A 50 -15.46 -19.91 10.57
CA HIS A 50 -15.81 -19.82 11.98
C HIS A 50 -17.33 -19.99 12.23
N MET A 51 -18.17 -19.49 11.32
CA MET A 51 -19.63 -19.63 11.41
C MET A 51 -20.16 -21.01 10.98
N ARG A 52 -19.47 -21.70 10.06
CA ARG A 52 -19.96 -22.89 9.37
C ARG A 52 -18.94 -24.02 9.47
N LYS A 53 -19.29 -25.07 10.22
CA LYS A 53 -18.42 -26.24 10.48
C LYS A 53 -18.28 -27.22 9.31
N GLN A 54 -18.51 -26.81 8.06
CA GLN A 54 -18.35 -27.70 6.89
C GLN A 54 -16.90 -27.68 6.39
N SER A 55 -16.40 -28.82 5.94
CA SER A 55 -15.03 -28.98 5.44
C SER A 55 -14.70 -28.09 4.24
N ALA A 56 -15.69 -27.74 3.41
CA ALA A 56 -15.51 -26.84 2.28
C ALA A 56 -15.06 -25.44 2.70
N PHE A 57 -15.64 -24.87 3.77
CA PHE A 57 -15.24 -23.53 4.25
C PHE A 57 -13.83 -23.53 4.82
N ARG A 58 -13.43 -24.63 5.48
CA ARG A 58 -12.04 -24.80 5.93
C ARG A 58 -11.07 -24.81 4.75
N ALA A 59 -11.38 -25.57 3.69
CA ALA A 59 -10.52 -25.64 2.51
C ALA A 59 -10.38 -24.26 1.83
N VAL A 60 -11.47 -23.50 1.71
CA VAL A 60 -11.43 -22.15 1.16
C VAL A 60 -10.60 -21.22 2.05
N HIS A 61 -10.82 -21.23 3.37
CA HIS A 61 -10.02 -20.47 4.33
C HIS A 61 -8.51 -20.75 4.15
N ASP A 62 -8.12 -22.02 4.19
CA ASP A 62 -6.70 -22.42 4.12
C ASP A 62 -6.06 -21.97 2.79
N ILE A 63 -6.77 -22.11 1.65
CA ILE A 63 -6.29 -21.66 0.34
C ILE A 63 -6.13 -20.14 0.29
N THR A 64 -7.14 -19.39 0.75
CA THR A 64 -7.10 -17.92 0.74
C THR A 64 -6.04 -17.36 1.68
N TYR A 65 -5.81 -18.02 2.82
CA TYR A 65 -4.73 -17.68 3.75
C TYR A 65 -3.35 -17.87 3.11
N THR A 66 -3.10 -19.02 2.46
CA THR A 66 -1.85 -19.24 1.74
C THR A 66 -1.64 -18.21 0.64
N ALA A 67 -2.67 -17.94 -0.17
CA ALA A 67 -2.60 -16.93 -1.23
C ALA A 67 -2.26 -15.54 -0.67
N PHE A 68 -2.87 -15.15 0.46
CA PHE A 68 -2.56 -13.88 1.13
C PHE A 68 -1.10 -13.83 1.59
N CYS A 69 -0.61 -14.87 2.27
CA CYS A 69 0.77 -14.93 2.74
C CYS A 69 1.80 -14.89 1.61
N ASP A 70 1.54 -15.58 0.49
CA ASP A 70 2.47 -15.67 -0.64
C ASP A 70 2.48 -14.38 -1.49
N SER A 71 1.37 -13.64 -1.49
CA SER A 71 1.20 -12.44 -2.32
C SER A 71 2.12 -11.28 -1.90
N ALA A 72 2.57 -11.20 -0.66
CA ALA A 72 3.23 -10.01 -0.14
C ALA A 72 4.68 -9.80 -0.62
N TRP A 73 5.40 -10.89 -0.85
CA TRP A 73 6.85 -10.84 -1.04
C TRP A 73 7.33 -10.31 -2.39
N PRO A 74 6.70 -10.68 -3.53
CA PRO A 74 7.16 -10.24 -4.85
C PRO A 74 7.16 -8.72 -5.04
N MET A 75 6.35 -8.00 -4.25
CA MET A 75 6.23 -6.55 -4.38
C MET A 75 7.48 -5.80 -3.91
N PHE A 76 8.26 -6.36 -2.97
CA PHE A 76 9.49 -5.72 -2.48
C PHE A 76 10.63 -5.71 -3.50
N ASP A 77 10.54 -6.56 -4.53
CA ASP A 77 11.52 -6.60 -5.63
C ASP A 77 11.13 -5.68 -6.81
N MET A 78 9.98 -5.01 -6.74
CA MET A 78 9.49 -4.11 -7.79
C MET A 78 10.15 -2.73 -7.70
N ILE A 79 10.34 -2.10 -8.87
CA ILE A 79 10.90 -0.75 -8.97
C ILE A 79 9.74 0.25 -9.05
N PRO A 80 9.67 1.26 -8.15
CA PRO A 80 8.62 2.26 -8.17
C PRO A 80 8.74 3.18 -9.38
N GLU A 81 7.61 3.44 -10.05
CA GLU A 81 7.54 4.32 -11.21
C GLU A 81 7.16 5.75 -10.83
N ASP A 82 6.42 5.94 -9.73
CA ASP A 82 5.98 7.25 -9.25
C ASP A 82 5.95 7.37 -7.70
N ASP A 83 5.55 8.55 -7.21
CA ASP A 83 5.44 8.83 -5.78
C ASP A 83 4.39 7.95 -5.08
N ARG A 84 3.33 7.52 -5.80
CA ARG A 84 2.31 6.65 -5.23
C ARG A 84 2.90 5.27 -4.98
N ASP A 85 3.66 4.72 -5.93
CA ASP A 85 4.36 3.44 -5.77
C ASP A 85 5.35 3.49 -4.60
N LEU A 86 6.08 4.60 -4.44
CA LEU A 86 6.97 4.80 -3.28
C LEU A 86 6.21 4.75 -1.95
N VAL A 87 5.03 5.39 -1.89
CA VAL A 87 4.19 5.38 -0.67
C VAL A 87 3.60 3.98 -0.43
N ILE A 88 3.20 3.25 -1.49
CA ILE A 88 2.71 1.87 -1.39
C ILE A 88 3.81 0.97 -0.82
N LEU A 89 5.00 0.95 -1.45
CA LEU A 89 6.11 0.10 -1.02
C LEU A 89 6.51 0.41 0.42
N ALA A 90 6.68 1.69 0.78
CA ALA A 90 7.03 2.08 2.14
C ALA A 90 5.97 1.65 3.16
N GLY A 91 4.68 1.87 2.85
CA GLY A 91 3.57 1.46 3.70
C GLY A 91 3.54 -0.06 3.93
N PHE A 92 3.72 -0.83 2.87
CA PHE A 92 3.83 -2.28 2.97
C PHE A 92 5.02 -2.71 3.84
N THR A 93 6.22 -2.16 3.59
CA THR A 93 7.40 -2.52 4.39
C THR A 93 7.20 -2.20 5.87
N SER A 94 6.59 -1.06 6.19
CA SER A 94 6.25 -0.67 7.57
C SER A 94 5.30 -1.69 8.22
N MET A 95 4.23 -2.07 7.52
CA MET A 95 3.23 -3.03 8.02
C MET A 95 3.82 -4.42 8.29
N TYR A 96 4.68 -4.94 7.42
CA TYR A 96 5.35 -6.24 7.64
C TYR A 96 6.46 -6.16 8.70
N ALA A 97 7.09 -5.01 8.87
CA ALA A 97 8.13 -4.85 9.88
C ALA A 97 7.60 -4.96 11.33
N GLU A 98 6.32 -4.69 11.56
CA GLU A 98 5.67 -4.95 12.85
C GLU A 98 5.79 -6.43 13.26
N GLN A 99 5.77 -7.34 12.28
CA GLN A 99 5.87 -8.79 12.51
C GLN A 99 7.31 -9.27 12.77
N LEU A 100 8.33 -8.43 12.54
CA LEU A 100 9.73 -8.79 12.80
C LEU A 100 10.00 -9.02 14.29
N GLU A 101 9.28 -8.33 15.18
CA GLU A 101 9.42 -8.50 16.63
C GLU A 101 9.00 -9.91 17.07
N ASP A 102 7.97 -10.49 16.42
CA ASP A 102 7.50 -11.85 16.70
C ASP A 102 8.46 -12.94 16.23
N ILE A 103 9.27 -12.65 15.21
CA ILE A 103 10.29 -13.59 14.71
C ILE A 103 11.56 -13.51 15.57
N ALA A 104 11.88 -12.33 16.11
CA ALA A 104 13.09 -12.08 16.91
C ALA A 104 13.01 -12.61 18.35
N GLN A 105 12.00 -13.42 18.71
CA GLN A 105 11.59 -13.77 20.09
C GLN A 105 12.69 -14.33 21.01
N GLN A 106 13.84 -14.77 20.50
CA GLN A 106 14.87 -15.46 21.28
C GLN A 106 16.14 -14.64 21.59
N ASP A 107 16.30 -13.43 21.04
CA ASP A 107 17.52 -12.62 21.25
C ASP A 107 17.20 -11.13 21.51
N ALA A 108 17.69 -10.61 22.64
CA ALA A 108 17.41 -9.23 23.07
C ALA A 108 18.02 -8.17 22.13
N HIS A 109 19.14 -8.47 21.47
CA HIS A 109 19.73 -7.58 20.48
C HIS A 109 18.91 -7.60 19.18
N ALA A 110 18.44 -8.76 18.74
CA ALA A 110 17.56 -8.91 17.60
C ALA A 110 16.22 -8.19 17.81
N GLN A 111 15.63 -8.29 19.00
CA GLN A 111 14.41 -7.53 19.35
C GLN A 111 14.64 -6.02 19.31
N ARG A 112 15.77 -5.55 19.86
CA ARG A 112 16.11 -4.13 19.82
C ARG A 112 16.35 -3.63 18.39
N LEU A 113 16.97 -4.45 17.56
CA LEU A 113 17.19 -4.17 16.16
C LEU A 113 15.85 -4.12 15.39
N ALA A 114 14.98 -5.12 15.57
CA ALA A 114 13.65 -5.16 14.96
C ALA A 114 12.82 -3.92 15.32
N LYS A 115 12.80 -3.54 16.61
CA LYS A 115 12.17 -2.30 17.09
C LYS A 115 12.71 -1.05 16.39
N SER A 116 14.02 -1.00 16.21
CA SER A 116 14.68 0.15 15.57
C SER A 116 14.38 0.21 14.07
N ILE A 117 14.35 -0.94 13.40
CA ILE A 117 13.97 -1.07 11.98
C ILE A 117 12.51 -0.63 11.79
N TYR A 118 11.60 -1.17 12.61
CA TYR A 118 10.19 -0.80 12.56
C TYR A 118 9.99 0.70 12.80
N ALA A 119 10.63 1.28 13.82
CA ALA A 119 10.55 2.72 14.09
C ALA A 119 11.07 3.59 12.93
N ALA A 120 12.12 3.14 12.24
CA ALA A 120 12.67 3.82 11.07
C ALA A 120 11.70 3.75 9.88
N LEU A 121 11.09 2.60 9.62
CA LEU A 121 10.13 2.42 8.52
C LEU A 121 8.88 3.28 8.70
N ILE A 122 8.29 3.30 9.91
CA ILE A 122 7.20 4.24 10.26
C ILE A 122 7.56 5.68 9.87
N THR A 123 8.81 6.08 10.16
CA THR A 123 9.26 7.44 9.88
C THR A 123 9.40 7.69 8.38
N ILE A 124 9.95 6.72 7.62
CA ILE A 124 10.09 6.81 6.16
C ILE A 124 8.70 6.92 5.52
N THR A 125 7.80 6.00 5.85
CA THR A 125 6.42 5.97 5.34
C THR A 125 5.68 7.25 5.67
N GLY A 126 5.70 7.68 6.94
CA GLY A 126 5.04 8.92 7.37
C GLY A 126 5.60 10.17 6.68
N VAL A 127 6.92 10.24 6.43
CA VAL A 127 7.53 11.35 5.69
C VAL A 127 7.10 11.35 4.21
N LEU A 128 7.11 10.20 3.55
CA LEU A 128 6.69 10.08 2.14
C LEU A 128 5.21 10.43 1.97
N ALA A 129 4.34 9.85 2.81
CA ALA A 129 2.90 10.10 2.78
C ALA A 129 2.55 11.58 3.00
N ARG A 130 3.27 12.29 3.88
CA ARG A 130 3.06 13.74 4.08
C ARG A 130 3.45 14.59 2.87
N ARG A 131 4.45 14.17 2.09
CA ARG A 131 4.85 14.88 0.87
C ARG A 131 3.82 14.71 -0.24
N SER A 132 3.08 13.60 -0.21
CA SER A 132 2.12 13.23 -1.26
C SER A 132 0.77 12.79 -0.66
N PRO A 133 0.02 13.67 0.04
CA PRO A 133 -1.17 13.30 0.80
C PRO A 133 -2.30 12.70 -0.06
N GLY A 134 -2.45 13.18 -1.30
CA GLY A 134 -3.43 12.62 -2.24
C GLY A 134 -3.14 11.17 -2.64
N CYS A 135 -1.88 10.71 -2.52
CA CYS A 135 -1.54 9.31 -2.75
C CYS A 135 -2.11 8.43 -1.64
N THR A 136 -2.09 8.88 -0.38
CA THR A 136 -2.59 8.09 0.75
C THR A 136 -4.09 7.81 0.64
N GLU A 137 -4.87 8.81 0.22
CA GLU A 137 -6.31 8.62 -0.03
C GLU A 137 -6.56 7.64 -1.17
N ALA A 138 -5.84 7.78 -2.28
CA ALA A 138 -5.93 6.87 -3.41
C ALA A 138 -5.55 5.43 -3.02
N ILE A 139 -4.50 5.26 -2.21
CA ILE A 139 -4.08 3.95 -1.71
C ILE A 139 -5.17 3.32 -0.84
N GLY A 140 -5.86 4.10 -0.01
CA GLY A 140 -6.99 3.61 0.78
C GLY A 140 -8.15 3.07 -0.05
N LEU A 141 -8.29 3.48 -1.32
CA LEU A 141 -9.27 2.94 -2.26
C LEU A 141 -8.80 1.63 -2.92
N LEU A 142 -7.49 1.44 -3.09
CA LEU A 142 -6.90 0.22 -3.65
C LEU A 142 -6.83 -0.88 -2.58
N TRP A 143 -6.36 -0.51 -1.38
CA TRP A 143 -6.25 -1.41 -0.25
C TRP A 143 -6.47 -0.66 1.08
N GLY A 144 -7.64 -0.88 1.68
CA GLY A 144 -8.08 -0.13 2.85
C GLY A 144 -7.20 -0.29 4.10
N ASP A 145 -6.68 -1.49 4.38
CA ASP A 145 -5.83 -1.71 5.56
C ASP A 145 -4.44 -1.07 5.40
N LEU A 146 -3.86 -1.12 4.20
CA LEU A 146 -2.65 -0.39 3.89
C LEU A 146 -2.82 1.12 4.07
N GLY A 147 -3.92 1.68 3.53
CA GLY A 147 -4.24 3.11 3.71
C GLY A 147 -4.36 3.50 5.18
N ARG A 148 -5.02 2.66 6.01
CA ARG A 148 -5.10 2.87 7.46
C ARG A 148 -3.73 2.79 8.14
N SER A 149 -2.90 1.84 7.75
CA SER A 149 -1.53 1.69 8.28
C SER A 149 -0.69 2.93 8.02
N ILE A 150 -0.67 3.42 6.78
CA ILE A 150 0.06 4.64 6.40
C ILE A 150 -0.42 5.86 7.20
N GLN A 151 -1.74 6.00 7.43
CA GLN A 151 -2.28 7.08 8.24
C GLN A 151 -1.80 7.02 9.70
N ARG A 152 -1.69 5.82 10.29
CA ARG A 152 -1.09 5.64 11.62
C ARG A 152 0.38 6.06 11.63
N ASP A 153 1.13 5.74 10.58
CA ASP A 153 2.53 6.11 10.45
C ASP A 153 2.73 7.63 10.38
N VAL A 154 1.84 8.33 9.65
CA VAL A 154 1.80 9.80 9.62
C VAL A 154 1.59 10.36 11.03
N MET A 155 0.56 9.89 11.75
CA MET A 155 0.27 10.33 13.11
C MET A 155 1.43 10.06 14.07
N ALA A 156 2.03 8.86 14.03
CA ALA A 156 3.17 8.50 14.86
C ALA A 156 4.38 9.41 14.61
N THR A 157 4.61 9.77 13.34
CA THR A 157 5.70 10.66 12.96
C THR A 157 5.44 12.11 13.41
N GLU A 158 4.19 12.55 13.42
CA GLU A 158 3.79 13.88 13.92
C GLU A 158 3.97 14.00 15.43
N ILE A 159 3.56 12.98 16.19
CA ILE A 159 3.76 12.93 17.65
C ILE A 159 5.26 13.03 17.99
N ARG A 160 6.10 12.20 17.36
CA ARG A 160 7.56 12.23 17.58
C ARG A 160 8.17 13.60 17.27
N ARG A 161 7.66 14.28 16.24
CA ARG A 161 8.12 15.62 15.90
C ARG A 161 7.72 16.64 16.98
N ALA A 162 6.48 16.61 17.45
CA ALA A 162 5.99 17.50 18.51
C ALA A 162 6.79 17.31 19.81
N ASP A 163 7.09 16.07 20.20
CA ASP A 163 7.92 15.76 21.37
C ASP A 163 9.33 16.37 21.25
N MET A 164 9.95 16.23 20.07
CA MET A 164 11.28 16.78 19.80
C MET A 164 11.30 18.31 19.78
N GLU A 165 10.22 18.96 19.34
CA GLU A 165 10.07 20.42 19.39
C GLU A 165 9.87 20.90 20.83
N ALA A 166 9.06 20.21 21.63
CA ALA A 166 8.86 20.53 23.05
C ALA A 166 10.15 20.46 23.86
N LEU A 167 10.99 19.44 23.62
CA LEU A 167 12.30 19.27 24.26
C LEU A 167 13.32 20.36 23.89
N ARG A 168 13.13 21.08 22.77
CA ARG A 168 14.00 22.18 22.35
C ARG A 168 13.59 23.53 22.93
N HIS A 169 12.38 23.63 23.45
CA HIS A 169 11.77 24.88 23.92
C HIS A 169 11.44 24.91 25.42
N GLY A 170 11.72 23.82 26.16
CA GLY A 170 11.66 23.73 27.62
C GLY A 170 13.05 23.67 28.24
#